data_AF-A0A7K2KWK2-F1
#
_entry.id   AF-A0A7K2KWK2-F1
#
_cell.length_a   1.000
_cell.length_b   1.000
_cell.length_c   1.000
_cell.angle_alpha   90.00
_cell.angle_beta   90.00
_cell.angle_gamma   90.00
#
_symmetry.space_group_name_H-M   'P 1'
#
loop_
_entity.id
_entity.type
_entity.pdbx_description
1 polymer ?
#
loop_
_entity_poly.entity_id
_entity_poly.type
_entity_poly.pdbx_seq_one_letter_code
_entity_poly.pdbx_strand_id
1 'polypeptide(L)'
;MIDPDTHAGDWVAGDDTDAADEAEDMPLSLRLSIADALTLGNATCGFMAVYFTTTGILIPHLTGSTETGMARNSAATAVILMLAAAIFDLFDGIVARKLRSSPMGAELDNLSDLISFGLAPAYFVLVYGMVADDAQQKVSAVAAIVVLLAVVLRLARFSCVTMKDGIFQGMPSPFGALTVVSIVLLELPFIPTLLAIIGVAWLMVSRVEYPKPRGVLAVAMLSWIVGAMGMLAAWAFDAPGGQFLLQTGCALQVVMGAVIPLFATARRVNTFRGSRRESREARAAQTP
;
A
#
# COMPACT_ATOMS: atom_id res chain seq x y z
N MET A 1 63.89 -1.74 29.09
CA MET A 1 65.06 -1.97 28.22
C MET A 1 64.50 -2.22 26.83
N ILE A 2 65.00 -1.49 25.84
CA ILE A 2 64.60 -1.54 24.42
C ILE A 2 64.91 -2.93 23.85
N ASP A 3 64.10 -3.41 22.90
CA ASP A 3 64.57 -4.29 21.84
C ASP A 3 64.07 -3.77 20.48
N PRO A 4 64.95 -3.45 19.52
CA PRO A 4 64.61 -3.07 18.15
C PRO A 4 64.63 -4.30 17.22
N ASP A 5 64.30 -4.07 15.95
CA ASP A 5 64.51 -4.98 14.80
C ASP A 5 63.31 -5.84 14.33
N THR A 6 62.56 -5.20 13.45
CA THR A 6 61.87 -5.77 12.28
C THR A 6 62.75 -6.71 11.44
N HIS A 7 62.18 -7.84 11.00
CA HIS A 7 62.42 -8.37 9.65
C HIS A 7 61.12 -8.90 9.03
N ALA A 8 60.89 -8.47 7.79
CA ALA A 8 59.78 -8.80 6.93
C ALA A 8 59.68 -10.31 6.66
N GLY A 9 58.51 -10.90 6.95
CA GLY A 9 58.17 -12.26 6.59
C GLY A 9 57.43 -12.29 5.25
N ASP A 10 58.02 -13.03 4.31
CA ASP A 10 57.54 -13.52 3.02
C ASP A 10 56.04 -13.36 2.70
N TRP A 11 55.79 -12.61 1.62
CA TRP A 11 54.59 -12.75 0.81
C TRP A 11 54.69 -14.02 -0.03
N VAL A 12 53.95 -15.06 0.32
CA VAL A 12 53.65 -16.15 -0.61
C VAL A 12 52.47 -15.67 -1.45
N ALA A 13 52.75 -15.30 -2.70
CA ALA A 13 51.71 -15.07 -3.70
C ALA A 13 50.91 -16.37 -3.86
N GLY A 14 49.70 -16.39 -3.30
CA GLY A 14 48.70 -17.38 -3.69
C GLY A 14 48.43 -17.21 -5.18
N ASP A 15 48.42 -18.32 -5.87
CA ASP A 15 48.22 -18.47 -7.31
C ASP A 15 47.00 -17.65 -7.78
N ASP A 16 47.24 -16.48 -8.39
CA ASP A 16 46.23 -15.62 -9.03
C ASP A 16 45.79 -16.24 -10.38
N THR A 17 45.41 -17.53 -10.38
CA THR A 17 44.88 -18.22 -11.56
C THR A 17 43.47 -18.78 -11.38
N ASP A 18 42.89 -18.73 -10.17
CA ASP A 18 41.51 -19.17 -9.92
C ASP A 18 40.52 -18.03 -9.60
N ALA A 19 40.96 -16.76 -9.60
CA ALA A 19 40.09 -15.60 -9.30
C ALA A 19 39.56 -14.88 -10.56
N ALA A 20 39.84 -15.39 -11.76
CA ALA A 20 39.43 -14.76 -13.02
C ALA A 20 38.18 -15.39 -13.67
N ASP A 21 37.70 -16.53 -13.17
CA ASP A 21 36.59 -17.28 -13.79
C ASP A 21 35.30 -17.35 -12.94
N GLU A 22 35.21 -16.68 -11.79
CA GLU A 22 33.92 -16.48 -11.07
C GLU A 22 33.20 -15.17 -11.47
N ALA A 23 33.55 -14.60 -12.64
CA ALA A 23 32.69 -13.65 -13.35
C ALA A 23 31.80 -14.35 -14.40
N GLU A 24 31.56 -15.66 -14.20
CA GLU A 24 30.72 -16.50 -15.04
C GLU A 24 29.23 -16.22 -14.74
N ASP A 25 28.56 -15.66 -15.75
CA ASP A 25 27.11 -15.53 -15.92
C ASP A 25 26.34 -14.76 -14.85
N MET A 26 26.19 -13.44 -15.05
CA MET A 26 24.92 -12.80 -14.70
C MET A 26 23.84 -13.45 -15.60
N PRO A 27 22.97 -14.35 -15.08
CA PRO A 27 22.18 -15.20 -15.95
C PRO A 27 21.23 -14.35 -16.79
N LEU A 28 21.24 -14.64 -18.09
CA LEU A 28 20.55 -13.97 -19.19
C LEU A 28 19.00 -13.99 -19.06
N SER A 29 18.44 -13.46 -17.98
CA SER A 29 17.00 -13.35 -17.74
C SER A 29 16.53 -11.96 -17.24
N LEU A 30 17.39 -10.94 -17.37
CA LEU A 30 17.03 -9.52 -17.17
C LEU A 30 16.24 -8.93 -18.36
N ARG A 31 15.43 -9.73 -19.06
CA ARG A 31 14.53 -9.20 -20.10
C ARG A 31 13.30 -8.66 -19.40
N LEU A 32 13.28 -7.34 -19.18
CA LEU A 32 12.11 -6.60 -18.71
C LEU A 32 10.85 -7.11 -19.42
N SER A 33 9.96 -7.73 -18.64
CA SER A 33 8.64 -8.12 -19.10
C SER A 33 7.75 -6.88 -19.21
N ILE A 34 6.68 -6.97 -19.98
CA ILE A 34 5.62 -5.95 -20.00
C ILE A 34 5.04 -5.75 -18.59
N ALA A 35 4.99 -6.83 -17.78
CA ALA A 35 4.60 -6.73 -16.38
C ALA A 35 5.55 -5.82 -15.58
N ASP A 36 6.86 -6.00 -15.73
CA ASP A 36 7.85 -5.20 -14.99
C ASP A 36 7.77 -3.70 -15.37
N ALA A 37 7.48 -3.39 -16.64
CA ALA A 37 7.26 -2.02 -17.08
C ALA A 37 6.01 -1.37 -16.46
N LEU A 38 4.93 -2.15 -16.30
CA LEU A 38 3.71 -1.70 -15.60
C LEU A 38 3.98 -1.49 -14.11
N THR A 39 4.74 -2.38 -13.48
CA THR A 39 5.17 -2.25 -12.08
C THR A 39 6.05 -1.01 -11.87
N LEU A 40 6.95 -0.68 -12.79
CA LEU A 40 7.71 0.58 -12.76
C LEU A 40 6.80 1.80 -12.98
N GLY A 41 5.75 1.67 -13.80
CA GLY A 41 4.70 2.68 -13.95
C GLY A 41 3.96 2.94 -12.64
N ASN A 42 3.61 1.88 -11.90
CA ASN A 42 3.04 1.97 -10.55
C ASN A 42 3.97 2.80 -9.63
N ALA A 43 5.25 2.44 -9.52
CA ALA A 43 6.22 3.14 -8.67
C ALA A 43 6.37 4.62 -9.06
N THR A 44 6.37 4.90 -10.36
CA THR A 44 6.44 6.27 -10.89
C THR A 44 5.23 7.09 -10.47
N CYS A 45 4.02 6.52 -10.53
CA CYS A 45 2.82 7.17 -10.03
C CYS A 45 2.90 7.47 -8.53
N GLY A 46 3.36 6.52 -7.71
CA GLY A 46 3.56 6.71 -6.28
C GLY A 46 4.56 7.83 -5.96
N PHE A 47 5.71 7.85 -6.64
CA PHE A 47 6.71 8.90 -6.48
C PHE A 47 6.16 10.28 -6.92
N MET A 48 5.47 10.35 -8.05
CA MET A 48 4.86 11.59 -8.53
C MET A 48 3.76 12.08 -7.58
N ALA A 49 3.03 11.20 -6.92
CA ALA A 49 2.06 11.60 -5.89
C ALA A 49 2.73 12.31 -4.70
N VAL A 50 3.89 11.81 -4.25
CA VAL A 50 4.72 12.49 -3.25
C VAL A 50 5.17 13.86 -3.78
N TYR A 51 5.68 13.92 -5.00
CA TYR A 51 6.12 15.18 -5.62
C TYR A 51 5.01 16.25 -5.65
N PHE A 52 3.80 15.91 -6.09
CA PHE A 52 2.66 16.84 -6.13
C PHE A 52 2.17 17.22 -4.72
N THR A 53 2.22 16.30 -3.76
CA THR A 53 1.92 16.60 -2.35
C THR A 53 2.93 17.63 -1.80
N THR A 54 4.22 17.45 -2.08
CA THR A 54 5.27 18.38 -1.63
C THR A 54 5.14 19.75 -2.29
N THR A 55 5.12 19.78 -3.61
CA THR A 55 5.16 21.04 -4.38
C THR A 55 3.86 21.82 -4.31
N GLY A 56 2.73 21.14 -4.22
CA GLY A 56 1.42 21.76 -4.26
C GLY A 56 0.77 22.01 -2.90
N ILE A 57 1.22 21.33 -1.85
CA ILE A 57 0.62 21.45 -0.50
C ILE A 57 1.68 21.92 0.50
N LEU A 58 2.80 21.19 0.62
CA LEU A 58 3.81 21.49 1.65
C LEU A 58 4.56 22.80 1.37
N ILE A 59 5.11 22.99 0.17
CA ILE A 59 5.90 24.19 -0.15
C ILE A 59 5.05 25.46 0.00
N PRO A 60 3.84 25.58 -0.59
CA PRO A 60 3.01 26.77 -0.44
C PRO A 60 2.64 27.09 1.01
N HIS A 61 2.50 26.07 1.85
CA HIS A 61 2.27 26.24 3.29
C HIS A 61 3.51 26.82 3.98
N LEU A 62 4.71 26.29 3.69
CA LEU A 62 5.97 26.77 4.27
C LEU A 62 6.37 28.17 3.77
N THR A 63 5.99 28.55 2.55
CA THR A 63 6.30 29.85 1.95
C THR A 63 5.24 30.92 2.23
N GLY A 64 4.12 30.56 2.89
CA GLY A 64 3.02 31.49 3.16
C GLY A 64 2.20 31.89 1.92
N SER A 65 2.34 31.19 0.80
CA SER A 65 1.67 31.48 -0.48
C SER A 65 0.49 30.53 -0.71
N THR A 66 -0.48 30.53 0.20
CA THR A 66 -1.60 29.58 0.18
C THR A 66 -2.71 30.02 -0.77
N GLU A 67 -2.52 29.79 -2.06
CA GLU A 67 -3.63 29.81 -3.04
C GLU A 67 -4.44 28.52 -2.87
N THR A 68 -5.57 28.58 -2.17
CA THR A 68 -6.41 27.42 -1.80
C THR A 68 -6.78 26.53 -3.00
N GLY A 69 -7.00 27.13 -4.18
CA GLY A 69 -7.28 26.38 -5.41
C GLY A 69 -6.11 25.52 -5.91
N MET A 70 -4.88 25.97 -5.69
CA MET A 70 -3.67 25.24 -6.11
C MET A 70 -3.38 24.04 -5.22
N ALA A 71 -3.62 24.18 -3.92
CA ALA A 71 -3.51 23.08 -2.96
C ALA A 71 -4.54 21.99 -3.27
N ARG A 72 -5.77 22.38 -3.60
CA ARG A 72 -6.83 21.46 -3.99
C ARG A 72 -6.49 20.65 -5.25
N ASN A 73 -6.07 21.33 -6.32
CA ASN A 73 -5.72 20.67 -7.58
C ASN A 73 -4.54 19.71 -7.41
N SER A 74 -3.54 20.11 -6.62
CA SER A 74 -2.37 19.28 -6.33
C SER A 74 -2.72 18.07 -5.48
N ALA A 75 -3.58 18.24 -4.46
CA ALA A 75 -4.10 17.14 -3.67
C ALA A 75 -4.87 16.14 -4.54
N ALA A 76 -5.79 16.62 -5.38
CA ALA A 76 -6.53 15.79 -6.30
C ALA A 76 -5.60 15.01 -7.25
N THR A 77 -4.59 15.69 -7.80
CA THR A 77 -3.59 15.08 -8.70
C THR A 77 -2.79 13.99 -7.99
N ALA A 78 -2.32 14.25 -6.76
CA ALA A 78 -1.60 13.26 -5.97
C ALA A 78 -2.44 12.01 -5.71
N VAL A 79 -3.71 12.16 -5.32
CA VAL A 79 -4.60 11.02 -5.07
C VAL A 79 -4.97 10.29 -6.36
N ILE A 80 -5.20 11.01 -7.47
CA ILE A 80 -5.43 10.41 -8.79
C ILE A 80 -4.22 9.58 -9.23
N LEU A 81 -2.99 10.02 -8.94
CA LEU A 81 -1.78 9.23 -9.21
C LEU A 81 -1.70 7.97 -8.35
N MET A 82 -2.06 8.02 -7.07
CA MET A 82 -2.16 6.82 -6.22
C MET A 82 -3.23 5.84 -6.74
N LEU A 83 -4.35 6.35 -7.26
CA LEU A 83 -5.37 5.54 -7.91
C LEU A 83 -4.87 4.94 -9.22
N ALA A 84 -4.13 5.70 -10.03
CA ALA A 84 -3.50 5.19 -11.25
C ALA A 84 -2.46 4.10 -10.96
N ALA A 85 -1.68 4.25 -9.88
CA ALA A 85 -0.79 3.20 -9.37
C ALA A 85 -1.56 1.91 -9.07
N ALA A 86 -2.73 1.98 -8.42
CA ALA A 86 -3.58 0.82 -8.16
C ALA A 86 -4.15 0.17 -9.45
N ILE A 87 -4.35 0.96 -10.50
CA ILE A 87 -4.71 0.42 -11.81
C ILE A 87 -3.53 -0.35 -12.42
N PHE A 88 -2.32 0.20 -12.35
CA PHE A 88 -1.11 -0.46 -12.85
C PHE A 88 -0.79 -1.76 -12.10
N ASP A 89 -0.91 -1.78 -10.78
CA ASP A 89 -0.82 -3.00 -9.93
C ASP A 89 -1.88 -4.06 -10.29
N LEU A 90 -3.09 -3.65 -10.65
CA LEU A 90 -4.07 -4.61 -11.12
C LEU A 90 -3.67 -5.22 -12.48
N PHE A 91 -3.12 -4.39 -13.38
CA PHE A 91 -2.72 -4.80 -14.71
C PHE A 91 -1.45 -5.64 -14.72
N ASP A 92 -0.40 -5.27 -13.98
CA ASP A 92 0.85 -6.04 -13.92
C ASP A 92 0.59 -7.45 -13.36
N GLY A 93 -0.27 -7.59 -12.35
CA GLY A 93 -0.67 -8.87 -11.80
C GLY A 93 -1.48 -9.71 -12.79
N ILE A 94 -2.31 -9.10 -13.64
CA ILE A 94 -3.00 -9.81 -14.73
C ILE A 94 -2.00 -10.25 -15.81
N VAL A 95 -1.08 -9.37 -16.18
CA VAL A 95 -0.08 -9.62 -17.23
C VAL A 95 0.92 -10.68 -16.78
N ALA A 96 1.44 -10.62 -15.55
CA ALA A 96 2.34 -11.62 -14.97
C ALA A 96 1.73 -13.03 -14.83
N ARG A 97 0.39 -13.12 -14.73
CA ARG A 97 -0.33 -14.41 -14.76
C ARG A 97 -0.49 -14.97 -16.18
N LYS A 98 -0.57 -14.11 -17.19
CA LYS A 98 -0.79 -14.51 -18.59
C LYS A 98 0.52 -14.69 -19.36
N LEU A 99 1.52 -13.87 -19.04
CA LEU A 99 2.87 -13.86 -19.59
C LEU A 99 3.80 -14.28 -18.46
N ARG A 100 4.68 -15.25 -18.69
CA ARG A 100 5.62 -15.75 -17.67
C ARG A 100 6.32 -14.56 -17.00
N SER A 101 6.22 -14.46 -15.67
CA SER A 101 6.86 -13.39 -14.91
C SER A 101 8.39 -13.54 -14.96
N SER A 102 9.10 -12.41 -14.94
CA SER A 102 10.53 -12.40 -14.65
C SER A 102 10.78 -12.95 -13.23
N PRO A 103 11.91 -13.62 -12.97
CA PRO A 103 12.31 -14.00 -11.60
C PRO A 103 12.40 -12.79 -10.65
N MET A 104 12.69 -11.60 -11.17
CA MET A 104 12.78 -10.34 -10.41
C MET A 104 11.42 -9.67 -10.18
N GLY A 105 10.41 -10.00 -10.99
CA GLY A 105 9.15 -9.24 -11.02
C GLY A 105 8.39 -9.23 -9.70
N ALA A 106 8.45 -10.32 -8.92
CA ALA A 106 7.78 -10.39 -7.61
C ALA A 106 8.40 -9.45 -6.56
N GLU A 107 9.72 -9.24 -6.61
CA GLU A 107 10.38 -8.31 -5.69
C GLU A 107 10.18 -6.86 -6.15
N LEU A 108 10.21 -6.64 -7.46
CA LEU A 108 9.90 -5.33 -8.05
C LEU A 108 8.48 -4.86 -7.69
N ASP A 109 7.52 -5.78 -7.69
CA ASP A 109 6.13 -5.57 -7.27
C ASP A 109 6.04 -5.08 -5.81
N ASN A 110 6.67 -5.81 -4.87
CA ASN A 110 6.70 -5.43 -3.46
C ASN A 110 7.34 -4.04 -3.23
N LEU A 111 8.42 -3.72 -3.94
CA LEU A 111 9.08 -2.41 -3.85
C LEU A 111 8.21 -1.28 -4.40
N SER A 112 7.55 -1.53 -5.54
CA SER A 112 6.61 -0.59 -6.15
C SER A 112 5.40 -0.32 -5.26
N ASP A 113 4.81 -1.38 -4.71
CA ASP A 113 3.71 -1.33 -3.74
C ASP A 113 4.06 -0.54 -2.48
N LEU A 114 5.29 -0.71 -1.98
CA LEU A 114 5.76 0.05 -0.83
C LEU A 114 5.80 1.55 -1.14
N ILE A 115 6.22 1.95 -2.34
CA ILE A 115 6.29 3.37 -2.75
C ILE A 115 4.87 3.93 -2.91
N SER A 116 4.01 3.24 -3.65
CA SER A 116 2.69 3.76 -4.05
C SER A 116 1.62 3.64 -2.98
N PHE A 117 1.65 2.58 -2.16
CA PHE A 117 0.62 2.30 -1.16
C PHE A 117 1.13 2.41 0.28
N GLY A 118 2.45 2.41 0.50
CA GLY A 118 3.06 2.67 1.80
C GLY A 118 3.49 4.11 1.97
N LEU A 119 4.50 4.52 1.20
CA LEU A 119 5.16 5.82 1.32
C LEU A 119 4.24 6.97 0.90
N ALA A 120 3.64 6.92 -0.29
CA ALA A 120 2.84 8.04 -0.79
C ALA A 120 1.63 8.39 0.11
N PRO A 121 0.82 7.42 0.60
CA PRO A 121 -0.27 7.71 1.52
C PRO A 121 0.21 8.15 2.91
N ALA A 122 1.28 7.53 3.45
CA ALA A 122 1.86 7.95 4.73
C ALA A 122 2.39 9.39 4.65
N TYR A 123 3.07 9.74 3.56
CA TYR A 123 3.55 11.09 3.32
C TYR A 123 2.38 12.09 3.16
N PHE A 124 1.31 11.70 2.50
CA PHE A 124 0.09 12.52 2.40
C PHE A 124 -0.51 12.82 3.77
N VAL A 125 -0.62 11.82 4.65
CA VAL A 125 -1.06 12.01 6.05
C VAL A 125 -0.13 12.97 6.81
N LEU A 126 1.18 12.80 6.66
CA LEU A 126 2.18 13.66 7.28
C LEU A 126 1.99 15.12 6.86
N VAL A 127 1.93 15.39 5.56
CA VAL A 127 1.82 16.75 5.02
C VAL A 127 0.51 17.41 5.45
N TYR A 128 -0.62 16.71 5.34
CA TYR A 128 -1.91 17.27 5.80
C TYR A 128 -1.91 17.58 7.30
N GLY A 129 -1.25 16.74 8.09
CA GLY A 129 -1.10 16.98 9.51
C GLY A 129 -0.09 18.06 9.88
N MET A 130 0.82 18.45 8.98
CA MET A 130 1.69 19.63 9.13
C MET A 130 0.95 20.91 8.77
N VAL A 131 0.02 20.85 7.82
CA VAL A 131 -0.84 22.00 7.45
C VAL A 131 -1.90 22.28 8.52
N ALA A 132 -2.24 21.27 9.34
CA ALA A 132 -3.10 21.42 10.51
C ALA A 132 -2.37 22.06 11.71
N ASP A 133 -3.11 22.48 12.75
CA ASP A 133 -2.58 23.16 13.95
C ASP A 133 -1.28 22.57 14.52
N ASP A 134 -0.41 23.41 15.08
CA ASP A 134 0.91 23.05 15.64
C ASP A 134 0.88 21.85 16.62
N ALA A 135 -0.18 21.73 17.44
CA ALA A 135 -0.32 20.63 18.39
C ALA A 135 -0.53 19.25 17.71
N GLN A 136 -1.00 19.25 16.46
CA GLN A 136 -1.38 18.06 15.69
C GLN A 136 -0.21 17.52 14.85
N GLN A 137 0.80 18.34 14.55
CA GLN A 137 1.95 17.99 13.70
C GLN A 137 2.73 16.77 14.19
N LYS A 138 3.02 16.68 15.50
CA LYS A 138 3.78 15.55 16.06
C LYS A 138 2.99 14.25 15.99
N VAL A 139 1.68 14.35 16.23
CA VAL A 139 0.81 13.18 16.31
C VAL A 139 0.49 12.65 14.91
N SER A 140 0.31 13.53 13.93
CA SER A 140 0.16 13.15 12.51
C SER A 140 1.42 12.49 11.94
N ALA A 141 2.61 12.93 12.36
CA ALA A 141 3.86 12.26 12.01
C ALA A 141 3.92 10.82 12.55
N VAL A 142 3.51 10.60 13.80
CA VAL A 142 3.41 9.25 14.36
C VAL A 142 2.38 8.42 13.60
N ALA A 143 1.22 8.99 13.26
CA ALA A 143 0.20 8.29 12.47
C ALA A 143 0.72 7.87 11.08
N ALA A 144 1.44 8.75 10.39
CA ALA A 144 2.08 8.45 9.11
C ALA A 144 3.09 7.30 9.22
N ILE A 145 3.93 7.31 10.26
CA ILE A 145 4.88 6.22 10.52
C ILE A 145 4.15 4.90 10.75
N VAL A 146 3.07 4.92 11.53
CA VAL A 146 2.25 3.72 11.79
C VAL A 146 1.66 3.15 10.51
N VAL A 147 1.15 4.00 9.60
CA VAL A 147 0.66 3.57 8.29
C VAL A 147 1.77 2.94 7.45
N LEU A 148 2.93 3.61 7.35
CA LEU A 148 4.07 3.09 6.60
C LEU A 148 4.53 1.73 7.12
N LEU A 149 4.73 1.61 8.44
CA LEU A 149 5.16 0.36 9.06
C LEU A 149 4.12 -0.75 8.92
N ALA A 150 2.83 -0.43 8.98
CA ALA A 150 1.77 -1.41 8.74
C ALA A 150 1.84 -1.99 7.32
N VAL A 151 2.09 -1.17 6.31
CA VAL A 151 2.28 -1.63 4.92
C VAL A 151 3.56 -2.45 4.77
N VAL A 152 4.68 -2.00 5.35
CA VAL A 152 5.95 -2.77 5.32
C VAL A 152 5.77 -4.16 5.93
N LEU A 153 5.18 -4.25 7.12
CA LEU A 153 4.94 -5.53 7.81
C LEU A 153 3.99 -6.42 7.01
N ARG A 154 3.00 -5.82 6.36
CA ARG A 154 2.05 -6.54 5.51
C ARG A 154 2.73 -7.14 4.28
N LEU A 155 3.52 -6.35 3.56
CA LEU A 155 4.24 -6.80 2.35
C LEU A 155 5.27 -7.88 2.72
N ALA A 156 6.09 -7.65 3.75
CA ALA A 156 7.05 -8.65 4.23
C ALA A 156 6.39 -9.97 4.61
N ARG A 157 5.24 -9.92 5.30
CA ARG A 157 4.48 -11.13 5.65
C ARG A 157 3.94 -11.85 4.42
N PHE A 158 3.52 -11.12 3.39
CA PHE A 158 3.04 -11.71 2.14
C PHE A 158 4.17 -12.43 1.40
N SER A 159 5.39 -11.87 1.42
CA SER A 159 6.57 -12.50 0.82
C SER A 159 7.05 -13.75 1.57
N CYS A 160 6.93 -13.78 2.90
CA CYS A 160 7.42 -14.92 3.71
C CYS A 160 6.41 -16.07 3.87
N VAL A 161 5.10 -15.83 3.68
CA VAL A 161 4.07 -16.85 3.97
C VAL A 161 3.44 -17.37 2.68
N THR A 162 3.77 -18.61 2.33
CA THR A 162 3.05 -19.38 1.30
C THR A 162 1.66 -19.75 1.80
N MET A 163 0.69 -18.86 1.55
CA MET A 163 -0.70 -19.09 1.92
C MET A 163 -1.30 -20.23 1.09
N LYS A 164 -1.94 -21.21 1.76
CA LYS A 164 -2.80 -22.23 1.11
C LYS A 164 -3.91 -21.55 0.30
N ASP A 165 -4.29 -22.19 -0.80
CA ASP A 165 -5.15 -21.65 -1.85
C ASP A 165 -6.41 -20.91 -1.36
N GLY A 166 -6.63 -19.71 -1.92
CA GLY A 166 -7.95 -19.06 -1.95
C GLY A 166 -8.20 -17.88 -1.01
N ILE A 167 -7.45 -17.69 0.07
CA ILE A 167 -7.78 -16.68 1.11
C ILE A 167 -6.62 -15.70 1.35
N PHE A 168 -6.86 -14.38 1.24
CA PHE A 168 -5.91 -13.34 1.69
C PHE A 168 -6.11 -13.07 3.19
N GLN A 169 -5.01 -12.86 3.92
CA GLN A 169 -5.05 -12.37 5.30
C GLN A 169 -4.69 -10.87 5.33
N GLY A 170 -5.55 -10.07 5.94
CA GLY A 170 -5.45 -8.62 6.08
C GLY A 170 -5.97 -7.83 4.88
N MET A 171 -6.29 -6.56 5.12
CA MET A 171 -6.82 -5.61 4.12
C MET A 171 -5.81 -5.27 3.00
N PRO A 172 -6.10 -5.54 1.71
CA PRO A 172 -5.22 -5.23 0.56
C PRO A 172 -4.53 -3.86 0.66
N SER A 173 -3.22 -3.80 0.39
CA SER A 173 -2.42 -2.57 0.54
C SER A 173 -2.99 -1.42 -0.30
N PRO A 174 -3.38 -1.62 -1.59
CA PRO A 174 -3.99 -0.56 -2.39
C PRO A 174 -5.31 -0.06 -1.79
N PHE A 175 -6.14 -0.97 -1.26
CA PHE A 175 -7.43 -0.62 -0.67
C PHE A 175 -7.29 0.11 0.66
N GLY A 176 -6.32 -0.29 1.50
CA GLY A 176 -6.04 0.39 2.74
C GLY A 176 -5.42 1.78 2.52
N ALA A 177 -4.50 1.91 1.55
CA ALA A 177 -3.95 3.20 1.11
C ALA A 177 -5.05 4.18 0.70
N LEU A 178 -5.97 3.75 -0.17
CA LEU A 178 -7.11 4.55 -0.59
C LEU A 178 -8.02 4.94 0.58
N THR A 179 -8.19 4.04 1.55
CA THR A 179 -9.00 4.32 2.75
C THR A 179 -8.33 5.37 3.64
N VAL A 180 -7.02 5.30 3.85
CA VAL A 180 -6.26 6.32 4.61
C VAL A 180 -6.40 7.69 3.97
N VAL A 181 -6.20 7.78 2.65
CA VAL A 181 -6.33 9.05 1.92
C VAL A 181 -7.77 9.57 1.97
N SER A 182 -8.76 8.69 1.85
CA SER A 182 -10.18 9.06 1.96
C SER A 182 -10.52 9.62 3.35
N ILE A 183 -9.91 9.08 4.41
CA ILE A 183 -10.09 9.60 5.78
C ILE A 183 -9.56 11.03 5.88
N VAL A 184 -8.38 11.31 5.29
CA VAL A 184 -7.79 12.65 5.28
C VAL A 184 -8.67 13.64 4.50
N LEU A 185 -9.17 13.24 3.33
CA LEU A 185 -10.03 14.08 2.49
C LEU A 185 -11.44 14.34 3.06
N LEU A 186 -11.88 13.60 4.09
CA LEU A 186 -13.15 13.87 4.76
C LEU A 186 -13.09 15.07 5.71
N GLU A 187 -11.90 15.60 6.00
CA GLU A 187 -11.70 16.77 6.88
C GLU A 187 -12.40 16.59 8.25
N LEU A 188 -12.42 15.35 8.76
CA LEU A 188 -12.97 15.03 10.07
C LEU A 188 -12.13 15.68 11.19
N PRO A 189 -12.71 15.87 12.38
CA PRO A 189 -11.95 16.35 13.53
C PRO A 189 -10.70 15.50 13.78
N PHE A 190 -9.66 16.11 14.37
CA PHE A 190 -8.35 15.48 14.48
C PHE A 190 -8.36 14.08 15.13
N ILE A 191 -9.08 13.94 16.26
CA ILE A 191 -9.15 12.67 17.01
C ILE A 191 -9.81 11.53 16.21
N PRO A 192 -11.02 11.68 15.63
CA PRO A 192 -11.61 10.61 14.81
C PRO A 192 -10.77 10.27 13.57
N THR A 193 -10.14 11.27 12.93
CA THR A 193 -9.21 11.06 11.80
C THR A 193 -8.05 10.15 12.23
N LEU A 194 -7.40 10.47 13.34
CA LEU A 194 -6.29 9.69 13.89
C LEU A 194 -6.71 8.25 14.23
N LEU A 195 -7.84 8.08 14.94
CA LEU A 195 -8.35 6.77 15.31
C LEU A 195 -8.71 5.91 14.09
N ALA A 196 -9.30 6.53 13.06
CA ALA A 196 -9.63 5.84 11.81
C ALA A 196 -8.36 5.40 11.06
N ILE A 197 -7.33 6.26 10.97
CA ILE A 197 -6.04 5.92 10.34
C ILE A 197 -5.36 4.75 11.07
N ILE A 198 -5.29 4.81 12.41
CA ILE A 198 -4.74 3.73 13.24
C ILE A 198 -5.56 2.45 13.06
N GLY A 199 -6.89 2.55 12.98
CA GLY A 199 -7.78 1.43 12.73
C GLY A 199 -7.51 0.76 11.37
N VAL A 200 -7.27 1.54 10.32
CA VAL A 200 -6.90 1.02 8.99
C VAL A 200 -5.52 0.34 9.03
N ALA A 201 -4.53 0.97 9.66
CA ALA A 201 -3.20 0.38 9.82
C ALA A 201 -3.26 -0.96 10.57
N TRP A 202 -4.08 -1.04 11.62
CA TRP A 202 -4.32 -2.30 12.34
C TRP A 202 -5.01 -3.35 11.44
N LEU A 203 -6.00 -2.96 10.63
CA LEU A 203 -6.68 -3.83 9.68
C LEU A 203 -5.75 -4.40 8.59
N MET A 204 -4.76 -3.64 8.13
CA MET A 204 -3.76 -4.10 7.17
C MET A 204 -2.88 -5.24 7.71
N VAL A 205 -2.54 -5.20 9.01
CA VAL A 205 -1.69 -6.20 9.69
C VAL A 205 -2.50 -7.36 10.27
N SER A 206 -3.80 -7.15 10.49
CA SER A 206 -4.72 -8.13 11.07
C SER A 206 -4.86 -9.40 10.23
N ARG A 207 -5.32 -10.49 10.86
CA ARG A 207 -5.56 -11.79 10.21
C ARG A 207 -6.97 -11.93 9.61
N VAL A 208 -7.65 -10.81 9.34
CA VAL A 208 -9.01 -10.82 8.76
C VAL A 208 -8.95 -11.30 7.31
N GLU A 209 -9.87 -12.18 6.94
CA GLU A 209 -9.89 -12.78 5.60
C GLU A 209 -10.56 -11.83 4.59
N TYR A 210 -9.86 -11.45 3.52
CA TYR A 210 -10.43 -10.63 2.44
C TYR A 210 -10.62 -11.47 1.17
N PRO A 211 -11.76 -11.32 0.46
CA PRO A 211 -12.01 -12.04 -0.78
C PRO A 211 -11.06 -11.59 -1.89
N LYS A 212 -10.50 -12.56 -2.63
CA LYS A 212 -9.64 -12.28 -3.79
C LYS A 212 -10.43 -11.58 -4.89
N PRO A 213 -9.95 -10.44 -5.44
CA PRO A 213 -10.59 -9.80 -6.58
C PRO A 213 -10.48 -10.70 -7.82
N ARG A 214 -11.58 -11.37 -8.17
CA ARG A 214 -11.70 -12.22 -9.37
C ARG A 214 -13.03 -11.93 -10.08
N GLY A 215 -12.99 -11.88 -11.41
CA GLY A 215 -14.17 -11.67 -12.26
C GLY A 215 -14.88 -10.35 -11.95
N VAL A 216 -16.17 -10.44 -11.57
CA VAL A 216 -17.04 -9.29 -11.27
C VAL A 216 -16.46 -8.38 -10.19
N LEU A 217 -15.77 -8.94 -9.19
CA LEU A 217 -15.18 -8.14 -8.11
C LEU A 217 -14.03 -7.24 -8.60
N ALA A 218 -13.22 -7.74 -9.55
CA ALA A 218 -12.15 -6.94 -10.15
C ALA A 218 -12.69 -5.80 -11.01
N VAL A 219 -13.77 -6.06 -11.77
CA VAL A 219 -14.47 -5.01 -12.54
C VAL A 219 -15.09 -3.98 -11.60
N ALA A 220 -15.75 -4.41 -10.53
CA ALA A 220 -16.32 -3.50 -9.52
C ALA A 220 -15.25 -2.61 -8.88
N MET A 221 -14.08 -3.17 -8.52
CA MET A 221 -12.96 -2.40 -8.00
C MET A 221 -12.43 -1.39 -9.02
N LEU A 222 -12.25 -1.79 -10.29
CA LEU A 222 -11.80 -0.87 -11.33
C LEU A 222 -12.82 0.25 -11.58
N SER A 223 -14.11 -0.09 -11.65
CA SER A 223 -15.19 0.90 -11.77
C SER A 223 -15.21 1.86 -10.58
N TRP A 224 -14.96 1.36 -9.37
CA TRP A 224 -14.85 2.20 -8.18
C TRP A 224 -13.66 3.16 -8.24
N ILE A 225 -12.48 2.67 -8.66
CA ILE A 225 -11.28 3.49 -8.83
C ILE A 225 -11.52 4.59 -9.87
N VAL A 226 -12.05 4.25 -11.04
CA VAL A 226 -12.35 5.22 -12.11
C VAL A 226 -13.41 6.23 -11.66
N GLY A 227 -14.44 5.76 -10.93
CA GLY A 227 -15.44 6.65 -10.32
C GLY A 227 -14.81 7.63 -9.34
N ALA A 228 -13.92 7.17 -8.46
CA ALA A 228 -13.20 8.01 -7.50
C ALA A 228 -12.30 9.04 -8.20
N MET A 229 -11.61 8.67 -9.29
CA MET A 229 -10.87 9.63 -10.12
C MET A 229 -11.79 10.72 -10.70
N GLY A 230 -12.98 10.35 -11.16
CA GLY A 230 -13.98 11.30 -11.64
C GLY A 230 -14.47 12.26 -10.54
N MET A 231 -14.69 11.75 -9.31
CA MET A 231 -15.07 12.58 -8.16
C MET A 231 -13.96 13.57 -7.77
N LEU A 232 -12.71 13.12 -7.77
CA LEU A 232 -11.53 13.96 -7.49
C LEU A 232 -11.34 15.02 -8.57
N ALA A 233 -11.52 14.68 -9.85
CA ALA A 233 -11.46 15.63 -10.94
C ALA A 233 -12.57 16.68 -10.83
N ALA A 234 -13.81 16.27 -10.53
CA ALA A 234 -14.92 17.19 -10.31
C ALA A 234 -14.65 18.16 -9.15
N TRP A 235 -14.05 17.67 -8.06
CA TRP A 235 -13.62 18.50 -6.94
C TRP A 235 -12.48 19.46 -7.31
N ALA A 236 -11.48 19.00 -8.07
CA ALA A 236 -10.37 19.83 -8.55
C ALA A 236 -10.87 21.01 -9.40
N PHE A 237 -11.73 20.75 -10.38
CA PHE A 237 -12.25 21.75 -11.32
C PHE A 237 -13.38 22.64 -10.78
N ASP A 238 -13.67 22.61 -9.47
CA ASP A 238 -14.74 23.38 -8.85
C ASP A 238 -16.14 23.11 -9.44
N ALA A 239 -16.39 21.88 -9.88
CA ALA A 239 -17.69 21.53 -10.43
C ALA A 239 -18.81 21.74 -9.38
N PRO A 240 -20.02 22.20 -9.78
CA PRO A 240 -21.13 22.36 -8.85
C PRO A 240 -21.43 21.06 -8.10
N GLY A 241 -21.30 21.06 -6.78
CA GLY A 241 -21.49 19.87 -5.94
C GLY A 241 -20.30 18.90 -5.87
N GLY A 242 -19.15 19.23 -6.48
CA GLY A 242 -17.96 18.37 -6.50
C GLY A 242 -17.43 18.03 -5.11
N GLN A 243 -17.47 18.96 -4.15
CA GLN A 243 -17.08 18.70 -2.76
C GLN A 243 -18.01 17.68 -2.08
N PHE A 244 -19.33 17.84 -2.23
CA PHE A 244 -20.31 16.90 -1.67
C PHE A 244 -20.18 15.50 -2.29
N LEU A 245 -19.95 15.45 -3.61
CA LEU A 245 -19.71 14.21 -4.35
C LEU A 245 -18.46 13.49 -3.82
N LEU A 246 -17.35 14.22 -3.66
CA LEU A 246 -16.10 13.67 -3.11
C LEU A 246 -16.27 13.18 -1.67
N GLN A 247 -16.90 13.97 -0.80
CA GLN A 247 -17.14 13.59 0.58
C GLN A 247 -18.02 12.33 0.67
N THR A 248 -19.05 12.23 -0.17
CA THR A 248 -19.90 11.03 -0.24
C THR A 248 -19.09 9.81 -0.69
N GLY A 249 -18.23 9.96 -1.70
CA GLY A 249 -17.32 8.89 -2.16
C GLY A 249 -16.32 8.45 -1.09
N CYS A 250 -15.69 9.39 -0.41
CA CYS A 250 -14.74 9.12 0.68
C CYS A 250 -15.44 8.44 1.87
N ALA A 251 -16.63 8.91 2.26
CA ALA A 251 -17.42 8.30 3.31
C ALA A 251 -17.79 6.85 2.96
N LEU A 252 -18.22 6.59 1.72
CA LEU A 252 -18.53 5.25 1.25
C LEU A 252 -17.27 4.35 1.25
N GLN A 253 -16.11 4.86 0.83
CA GLN A 253 -14.84 4.14 0.90
C GLN A 253 -14.49 3.73 2.34
N VAL A 254 -14.61 4.65 3.30
CA VAL A 254 -14.33 4.38 4.72
C VAL A 254 -15.33 3.37 5.31
N VAL A 255 -16.61 3.50 4.98
CA VAL A 255 -17.64 2.54 5.39
C VAL A 255 -17.35 1.15 4.81
N MET A 256 -16.98 1.04 3.54
CA MET A 256 -16.57 -0.24 2.95
C MET A 256 -15.35 -0.82 3.68
N GLY A 257 -14.34 0.01 3.96
CA GLY A 257 -13.16 -0.37 4.75
C GLY A 257 -13.50 -0.96 6.11
N ALA A 258 -14.51 -0.42 6.79
CA ALA A 258 -14.96 -0.88 8.10
C ALA A 258 -15.92 -2.09 8.04
N VAL A 259 -16.80 -2.18 7.03
CA VAL A 259 -17.85 -3.21 6.95
C VAL A 259 -17.35 -4.54 6.39
N ILE A 260 -16.48 -4.52 5.37
CA ILE A 260 -15.90 -5.74 4.78
C ILE A 260 -15.28 -6.67 5.83
N PRO A 261 -14.42 -6.19 6.76
CA PRO A 261 -13.81 -7.05 7.77
C PRO A 261 -14.80 -7.60 8.79
N LEU A 262 -15.83 -6.81 9.15
CA LEU A 262 -16.90 -7.25 10.04
C LEU A 262 -17.70 -8.39 9.42
N PHE A 263 -18.03 -8.26 8.14
CA PHE A 263 -18.78 -9.29 7.42
C PHE A 263 -17.96 -10.56 7.20
N ALA A 264 -16.66 -10.43 6.89
CA ALA A 264 -15.74 -11.56 6.82
C ALA A 264 -15.62 -12.30 8.16
N THR A 265 -15.50 -11.55 9.26
CA THR A 265 -15.42 -12.12 10.61
C THR A 265 -16.74 -12.79 11.01
N ALA A 266 -17.89 -12.16 10.71
CA ALA A 266 -19.21 -12.72 10.98
C ALA A 266 -19.46 -14.03 10.21
N ARG A 267 -19.05 -14.11 8.93
CA ARG A 267 -19.11 -15.35 8.16
C ARG A 267 -18.28 -16.45 8.80
N ARG A 268 -17.03 -16.17 9.19
CA ARG A 268 -16.16 -17.14 9.86
C ARG A 268 -16.77 -17.67 11.16
N VAL A 269 -17.31 -16.78 12.00
CA VAL A 269 -17.98 -17.15 13.25
C VAL A 269 -19.20 -18.02 12.98
N ASN A 270 -20.00 -17.70 11.96
CA ASN A 270 -21.16 -18.51 11.59
C ASN A 270 -20.76 -19.90 11.04
N THR A 271 -19.73 -20.00 10.20
CA THR A 271 -19.22 -21.29 9.72
C THR A 271 -18.67 -22.14 10.86
N PHE A 272 -17.94 -21.52 11.81
CA PHE A 272 -17.43 -22.23 13.00
C PHE A 272 -18.55 -22.67 13.95
N ARG A 273 -19.62 -21.88 14.08
CA ARG A 273 -20.82 -22.27 14.83
C ARG A 273 -21.57 -23.41 14.13
N GLY A 274 -21.62 -23.43 12.80
CA GLY A 274 -22.17 -24.52 12.00
C GLY A 274 -21.43 -25.84 12.23
N SER A 275 -20.10 -25.84 12.07
CA SER A 275 -19.30 -27.05 12.29
C SER A 275 -19.33 -27.56 13.74
N ARG A 276 -19.46 -26.65 14.72
CA ARG A 276 -19.72 -27.03 16.13
C ARG A 276 -21.10 -27.63 16.37
N ARG A 277 -22.12 -27.23 15.61
CA ARG A 277 -23.47 -27.84 15.68
C ARG A 277 -23.44 -29.22 15.05
N GLU A 278 -22.89 -29.35 13.86
CA GLU A 278 -22.74 -30.64 13.16
C GLU A 278 -21.94 -31.66 13.99
N SER A 279 -20.83 -31.24 14.61
CA SER A 279 -20.04 -32.13 15.48
C SER A 279 -20.74 -32.51 16.79
N ARG A 280 -21.66 -31.66 17.30
CA ARG A 280 -22.51 -32.01 18.46
C ARG A 280 -23.63 -32.96 18.06
N GLU A 281 -24.27 -32.74 16.92
CA GLU A 281 -25.30 -33.62 16.36
C GLU A 281 -24.72 -35.00 16.02
N ALA A 282 -23.54 -35.04 15.41
CA ALA A 282 -22.82 -36.29 15.12
C ALA A 282 -22.43 -37.06 16.39
N ARG A 283 -22.05 -36.37 17.47
CA ARG A 283 -21.78 -37.01 18.79
C ARG A 283 -23.06 -37.51 19.45
N ALA A 284 -24.16 -36.76 19.38
CA ALA A 284 -25.44 -37.15 19.96
C ALA A 284 -26.04 -38.39 19.25
N ALA A 285 -25.83 -38.51 17.94
CA ALA A 285 -26.26 -39.67 17.14
C ALA A 285 -25.43 -40.95 17.39
N GLN A 286 -24.29 -40.86 18.08
CA GLN A 286 -23.41 -42.00 18.39
C GLN A 286 -23.55 -42.52 19.84
N THR A 287 -24.34 -41.86 20.67
CA THR A 287 -24.70 -42.37 22.00
C THR A 287 -25.91 -43.32 21.88
N PRO A 288 -25.76 -44.62 22.26
CA PRO A 288 -26.81 -45.62 22.20
C PRO A 288 -27.90 -45.44 23.26
#